data_AF-A0A1M5JCJ3-F1
#
_entry.id   AF-A0A1M5JCJ3-F1
#
_cell.length_a   1.000
_cell.length_b   1.000
_cell.length_c   1.000
_cell.angle_alpha   90.00
_cell.angle_beta   90.00
_cell.angle_gamma   90.00
#
_symmetry.space_group_name_H-M   'P 1'
#
loop_
_entity.id
_entity.type
_entity.pdbx_description
1 polymer ?
#
loop_
_entity_poly.entity_id
_entity_poly.type
_entity_poly.pdbx_seq_one_letter_code
_entity_poly.pdbx_strand_id
1 'polypeptide(L)'
;MCYLGSSHKLFCLFKGAQMQEQSRNVYSEMWSELHRTNHAASSKLLNVDKEIGFKEAHNHFSSLQPPDLLKLQNLSSRDRERLIRQGISPVFLRSNFGKSFGVHYLDKRAFQIWAVKHKSVRAVCPFTGRILSSGHSLLANINTIFYRFVSEQIFYIIVSGIGSGFKKNAIYFPDDELIVTLGDPWGFQQEEVAELKARMVSNFGLCRSYCYAGPNPMAPVAVCLGFYHFGHHVWNELSGIQRLVSHRSLKHVDRFIVMREPLGPLEHIFPEIQAKTIDRKATADEIFREILEKRYLAIRVGANFIPRAVLERVNRVAKAHLSADARREINAAKQQHRPLLWIGIRVGNRMWADQAEGIACLISGLINGYPQLGVVFDGFSIPADRSEASEKVEYASIIDEENAVVDAVRRKLRDRNIQIVIFNIIGRTIFDAIEWAHAIDVYISPFGTIQHKVGWFANKRGIIHSNLNLLGTDFIWTSIEDAKTPNYVRASSVVDVPSGLTGETIYKSTNDRREIGTGAVAADRKVARNPEFNNYTIEGNALLEDVLALLESPAEKSTANIAIKRKLIERKLRHFLQKAVPKFDVRGL
;
A
#
# COMPACT_ATOMS: atom_id res chain seq x y z
N MET A 1 14.21 -50.54 -42.11
CA MET A 1 14.60 -49.28 -41.41
C MET A 1 13.42 -48.34 -41.44
N CYS A 2 13.20 -47.58 -40.35
CA CYS A 2 12.08 -46.67 -40.06
C CYS A 2 10.77 -47.34 -39.60
N TYR A 3 10.53 -47.39 -38.28
CA TYR A 3 9.25 -47.18 -37.56
C TYR A 3 9.36 -47.63 -36.08
N LEU A 4 10.17 -46.94 -35.25
CA LEU A 4 10.24 -47.19 -33.79
C LEU A 4 10.45 -45.90 -32.95
N GLY A 5 9.97 -44.75 -33.45
CA GLY A 5 10.21 -43.43 -32.81
C GLY A 5 9.04 -42.79 -32.05
N SER A 6 7.81 -43.32 -32.12
CA SER A 6 6.60 -42.65 -31.62
C SER A 6 6.14 -43.10 -30.23
N SER A 7 6.43 -44.33 -29.81
CA SER A 7 5.95 -44.90 -28.55
C SER A 7 6.70 -44.40 -27.30
N HIS A 8 7.99 -44.03 -27.42
CA HIS A 8 8.77 -43.52 -26.30
C HIS A 8 8.39 -42.07 -25.90
N LYS A 9 8.03 -41.22 -26.88
CA LYS A 9 7.52 -39.86 -26.59
C LYS A 9 6.14 -39.89 -25.92
N LEU A 10 5.25 -40.79 -26.33
CA LEU A 10 3.94 -40.95 -25.69
C LEU A 10 4.06 -41.45 -24.24
N PHE A 11 4.99 -42.36 -23.97
CA PHE A 11 5.21 -42.91 -22.63
C PHE A 11 5.80 -41.89 -21.65
N CYS A 12 6.72 -41.03 -22.10
CA CYS A 12 7.23 -39.90 -21.30
C CYS A 12 6.16 -38.84 -21.02
N LEU A 13 5.27 -38.57 -21.98
CA LEU A 13 4.13 -37.67 -21.79
C LEU A 13 3.10 -38.25 -20.79
N PHE A 14 2.82 -39.55 -20.84
CA PHE A 14 1.91 -40.21 -19.91
C PHE A 14 2.45 -40.26 -18.47
N LYS A 15 3.75 -40.60 -18.29
CA LYS A 15 4.38 -40.53 -16.96
C LYS A 15 4.44 -39.10 -16.42
N GLY A 16 4.69 -38.11 -17.28
CA GLY A 16 4.65 -36.71 -16.91
C GLY A 16 3.26 -36.26 -16.43
N ALA A 17 2.20 -36.67 -17.14
CA ALA A 17 0.81 -36.37 -16.77
C ALA A 17 0.40 -37.06 -15.46
N GLN A 18 0.74 -38.33 -15.28
CA GLN A 18 0.42 -39.09 -14.06
C GLN A 18 1.17 -38.56 -12.83
N MET A 19 2.43 -38.15 -12.98
CA MET A 19 3.18 -37.48 -11.91
C MET A 19 2.65 -36.08 -11.60
N GLN A 20 2.14 -35.34 -12.60
CA GLN A 20 1.48 -34.05 -12.38
C GLN A 20 0.13 -34.19 -11.70
N GLU A 21 -0.63 -35.24 -11.97
CA GLU A 21 -1.93 -35.48 -11.33
C GLU A 21 -1.76 -35.94 -9.87
N GLN A 22 -0.77 -36.80 -9.60
CA GLN A 22 -0.40 -37.18 -8.23
C GLN A 22 0.10 -36.00 -7.41
N SER A 23 0.94 -35.12 -7.97
CA SER A 23 1.43 -33.94 -7.24
C SER A 23 0.33 -32.90 -6.96
N ARG A 24 -0.66 -32.75 -7.85
CA ARG A 24 -1.83 -31.88 -7.64
C ARG A 24 -2.67 -32.32 -6.44
N ASN A 25 -2.78 -33.62 -6.19
CA ASN A 25 -3.53 -34.11 -5.04
C ASN A 25 -2.80 -33.80 -3.71
N VAL A 26 -1.47 -33.91 -3.69
CA VAL A 26 -0.66 -33.70 -2.47
C VAL A 26 -0.84 -32.30 -1.88
N TYR A 27 -0.85 -31.24 -2.70
CA TYR A 27 -1.02 -29.87 -2.19
C TYR A 27 -2.36 -29.65 -1.48
N SER A 28 -3.43 -30.19 -2.07
CA SER A 28 -4.79 -30.08 -1.52
C SER A 28 -4.96 -30.92 -0.25
N GLU A 29 -4.34 -32.11 -0.20
CA GLU A 29 -4.30 -32.94 1.00
C GLU A 29 -3.54 -32.27 2.16
N MET A 30 -2.39 -31.68 1.88
CA MET A 30 -1.60 -30.92 2.87
C MET A 30 -2.36 -29.69 3.37
N TRP A 31 -3.00 -28.95 2.46
CA TRP A 31 -3.87 -27.84 2.85
C TRP A 31 -5.01 -28.31 3.76
N SER A 32 -5.70 -29.38 3.40
CA SER A 32 -6.81 -29.95 4.18
C SER A 32 -6.37 -30.42 5.55
N GLU A 33 -5.17 -31.02 5.67
CA GLU A 33 -4.61 -31.47 6.94
C GLU A 33 -4.43 -30.30 7.92
N LEU A 34 -3.89 -29.15 7.48
CA LEU A 34 -3.69 -27.97 8.34
C LEU A 34 -4.99 -27.36 8.89
N HIS A 35 -6.14 -27.79 8.37
CA HIS A 35 -7.48 -27.33 8.72
C HIS A 35 -8.33 -28.37 9.45
N ARG A 36 -7.72 -29.48 9.89
CA ARG A 36 -8.43 -30.41 10.78
C ARG A 36 -8.49 -29.86 12.20
N THR A 37 -9.69 -29.90 12.78
CA THR A 37 -9.93 -29.54 14.18
C THR A 37 -9.61 -30.68 15.15
N ASN A 38 -9.62 -31.93 14.68
CA ASN A 38 -9.30 -33.11 15.48
C ASN A 38 -7.85 -33.57 15.23
N HIS A 39 -7.06 -33.64 16.30
CA HIS A 39 -5.63 -33.95 16.27
C HIS A 39 -5.31 -35.44 16.24
N ALA A 40 -6.32 -36.32 16.24
CA ALA A 40 -6.10 -37.77 16.13
C ALA A 40 -5.33 -38.08 14.83
N ALA A 41 -4.10 -38.54 14.99
CA ALA A 41 -3.04 -38.54 14.00
C ALA A 41 -3.44 -39.19 12.67
N SER A 42 -3.51 -38.38 11.61
CA SER A 42 -3.39 -38.92 10.25
C SER A 42 -1.93 -39.27 10.00
N SER A 43 -1.62 -40.56 10.04
CA SER A 43 -0.26 -41.08 9.83
C SER A 43 0.20 -41.04 8.38
N LYS A 44 -0.70 -40.81 7.41
CA LYS A 44 -0.40 -40.99 5.98
C LYS A 44 0.47 -39.89 5.36
N LEU A 45 0.44 -38.66 5.90
CA LEU A 45 1.20 -37.51 5.37
C LEU A 45 2.47 -37.19 6.19
N LEU A 46 2.78 -37.99 7.21
CA LEU A 46 3.92 -37.76 8.12
C LEU A 46 5.29 -37.85 7.44
N ASN A 47 5.38 -38.48 6.27
CA ASN A 47 6.65 -38.73 5.56
C ASN A 47 6.84 -37.89 4.29
N VAL A 48 6.06 -36.82 4.11
CA VAL A 48 6.32 -35.88 2.99
C VAL A 48 7.44 -34.92 3.40
N ASP A 49 8.68 -35.42 3.44
CA ASP A 49 9.90 -34.60 3.62
C ASP A 49 10.29 -33.86 2.33
N LYS A 50 9.48 -34.00 1.27
CA LYS A 50 9.77 -33.33 0.00
C LYS A 50 9.51 -31.84 0.14
N GLU A 51 10.57 -31.06 0.03
CA GLU A 51 10.50 -29.60 -0.05
C GLU A 51 9.65 -29.21 -1.28
N ILE A 52 8.53 -28.55 -1.01
CA ILE A 52 7.61 -28.06 -2.05
C ILE A 52 7.95 -26.61 -2.33
N GLY A 53 8.38 -26.34 -3.57
CA GLY A 53 8.63 -24.98 -4.01
C GLY A 53 7.35 -24.12 -3.99
N PHE A 54 7.50 -22.89 -3.52
CA PHE A 54 6.41 -21.91 -3.43
C PHE A 54 5.76 -21.63 -4.79
N LYS A 55 6.56 -21.53 -5.86
CA LYS A 55 6.07 -21.22 -7.21
C LYS A 55 5.15 -22.32 -7.74
N GLU A 56 5.51 -23.58 -7.53
CA GLU A 56 4.71 -24.74 -7.93
C GLU A 56 3.39 -24.79 -7.17
N ALA A 57 3.44 -24.63 -5.84
CA ALA A 57 2.25 -24.60 -4.99
C ALA A 57 1.33 -23.42 -5.36
N HIS A 58 1.90 -22.23 -5.58
CA HIS A 58 1.18 -21.04 -6.00
C HIS A 58 0.49 -21.23 -7.35
N ASN A 59 1.19 -21.78 -8.34
CA ASN A 59 0.61 -22.10 -9.65
C ASN A 59 -0.52 -23.12 -9.54
N HIS A 60 -0.37 -24.13 -8.69
CA HIS A 60 -1.44 -25.09 -8.42
C HIS A 60 -2.68 -24.40 -7.86
N PHE A 61 -2.57 -23.67 -6.74
CA PHE A 61 -3.73 -23.02 -6.11
C PHE A 61 -4.34 -21.92 -6.97
N SER A 62 -3.53 -21.21 -7.77
CA SER A 62 -4.02 -20.22 -8.74
C SER A 62 -4.75 -20.83 -9.93
N SER A 63 -4.55 -22.12 -10.22
CA SER A 63 -5.23 -22.85 -11.29
C SER A 63 -6.57 -23.45 -10.86
N LEU A 64 -6.83 -23.53 -9.55
CA LEU A 64 -8.10 -23.99 -9.02
C LEU A 64 -9.18 -22.91 -9.16
N GLN A 65 -10.45 -23.31 -9.03
CA GLN A 65 -11.54 -22.34 -8.89
C GLN A 65 -11.27 -21.48 -7.64
N PRO A 66 -11.36 -20.13 -7.75
CA PRO A 66 -11.18 -19.27 -6.60
C PRO A 66 -12.29 -19.52 -5.57
N PRO A 67 -12.04 -19.26 -4.27
CA PRO A 67 -13.06 -19.36 -3.24
C PRO A 67 -14.29 -18.51 -3.58
N ASP A 68 -15.48 -18.98 -3.26
CA ASP A 68 -16.70 -18.20 -3.45
C ASP A 68 -16.64 -16.89 -2.65
N LEU A 69 -17.10 -15.78 -3.23
CA LEU A 69 -17.04 -14.47 -2.61
C LEU A 69 -18.42 -13.86 -2.40
N LEU A 70 -18.79 -13.69 -1.14
CA LEU A 70 -20.02 -13.01 -0.73
C LEU A 70 -19.72 -11.61 -0.19
N LYS A 71 -20.43 -10.61 -0.71
CA LYS A 71 -20.39 -9.25 -0.17
C LYS A 71 -21.46 -9.09 0.91
N LEU A 72 -21.03 -8.92 2.16
CA LEU A 72 -21.92 -8.90 3.33
C LEU A 72 -23.03 -7.81 3.26
N GLN A 73 -22.74 -6.71 2.58
CA GLN A 73 -23.68 -5.62 2.36
C GLN A 73 -24.76 -5.94 1.31
N ASN A 74 -24.52 -6.92 0.44
CA ASN A 74 -25.36 -7.24 -0.72
C ASN A 74 -25.72 -8.74 -0.76
N LEU A 75 -25.98 -9.36 0.39
CA LEU A 75 -26.37 -10.78 0.45
C LEU A 75 -27.79 -10.99 -0.10
N SER A 76 -27.91 -11.80 -1.15
CA SER A 76 -29.20 -12.29 -1.65
C SER A 76 -29.86 -13.26 -0.66
N SER A 77 -31.14 -13.61 -0.89
CA SER A 77 -31.82 -14.63 -0.07
C SER A 77 -31.10 -15.98 -0.16
N ARG A 78 -30.62 -16.37 -1.35
CA ARG A 78 -29.85 -17.59 -1.57
C ARG A 78 -28.54 -17.59 -0.80
N ASP A 79 -27.84 -16.45 -0.74
CA ASP A 79 -26.59 -16.33 0.02
C ASP A 79 -26.84 -16.48 1.52
N ARG A 80 -27.94 -15.90 2.02
CA ARG A 80 -28.34 -16.03 3.44
C ARG A 80 -28.69 -17.46 3.80
N GLU A 81 -29.46 -18.14 2.95
CA GLU A 81 -29.78 -19.56 3.14
C GLU A 81 -28.52 -20.43 3.11
N ARG A 82 -27.58 -20.16 2.19
CA ARG A 82 -26.28 -20.85 2.16
C ARG A 82 -25.53 -20.67 3.47
N LEU A 83 -25.36 -19.43 3.94
CA LEU A 83 -24.67 -19.15 5.21
C LEU A 83 -25.34 -19.87 6.39
N ILE A 84 -26.68 -19.84 6.47
CA ILE A 84 -27.44 -20.53 7.53
C ILE A 84 -27.23 -22.04 7.47
N ARG A 85 -27.25 -22.66 6.29
CA ARG A 85 -26.99 -24.10 6.12
C ARG A 85 -25.58 -24.49 6.56
N GLN A 86 -24.61 -23.58 6.42
CA GLN A 86 -23.23 -23.77 6.89
C GLN A 86 -23.06 -23.42 8.38
N GLY A 87 -24.14 -23.04 9.09
CA GLY A 87 -24.08 -22.61 10.48
C GLY A 87 -23.46 -21.22 10.67
N ILE A 88 -23.24 -20.46 9.60
CA ILE A 88 -22.60 -19.15 9.63
C ILE A 88 -23.66 -18.06 9.81
N SER A 89 -23.61 -17.32 10.91
CA SER A 89 -24.54 -16.23 11.21
C SER A 89 -24.11 -14.89 10.57
N PRO A 90 -24.92 -14.29 9.69
CA PRO A 90 -24.64 -12.95 9.15
C PRO A 90 -24.51 -11.85 10.22
N VAL A 91 -25.16 -12.02 11.38
CA VAL A 91 -25.09 -11.07 12.51
C VAL A 91 -23.70 -11.13 13.16
N PHE A 92 -23.15 -12.34 13.35
CA PHE A 92 -21.83 -12.53 13.91
C PHE A 92 -20.73 -12.11 12.93
N LEU A 93 -20.93 -12.34 11.62
CA LEU A 93 -20.07 -11.78 10.57
C LEU A 93 -20.00 -10.24 10.65
N ARG A 94 -21.15 -9.54 10.69
CA ARG A 94 -21.19 -8.07 10.82
C ARG A 94 -20.47 -7.58 12.07
N SER A 95 -20.58 -8.32 13.17
CA SER A 95 -19.92 -7.96 14.44
C SER A 95 -18.40 -7.92 14.32
N ASN A 96 -17.79 -8.79 13.52
CA ASN A 96 -16.34 -8.79 13.30
C ASN A 96 -15.82 -7.55 12.56
N PHE A 97 -16.69 -6.91 11.76
CA PHE A 97 -16.35 -5.74 10.95
C PHE A 97 -16.70 -4.41 11.60
N GLY A 98 -17.75 -4.40 12.45
CA GLY A 98 -18.27 -3.19 13.10
C GLY A 98 -17.81 -2.99 14.54
N LYS A 99 -17.50 -4.06 15.29
CA LYS A 99 -17.06 -3.97 16.68
C LYS A 99 -15.54 -4.06 16.76
N SER A 100 -14.87 -2.91 16.81
CA SER A 100 -13.54 -2.87 17.43
C SER A 100 -13.76 -3.01 18.94
N PHE A 101 -13.19 -4.04 19.59
CA PHE A 101 -13.38 -4.31 21.02
C PHE A 101 -12.65 -3.30 21.94
N GLY A 102 -12.88 -2.00 21.74
CA GLY A 102 -12.31 -0.91 22.54
C GLY A 102 -13.26 0.29 22.61
N VAL A 103 -12.99 1.23 23.52
CA VAL A 103 -13.85 2.37 23.90
C VAL A 103 -14.20 3.33 22.74
N HIS A 104 -13.55 3.17 21.58
CA HIS A 104 -13.76 3.98 20.38
C HIS A 104 -14.42 3.14 19.27
N TYR A 105 -15.75 3.02 19.33
CA TYR A 105 -16.59 2.25 18.39
C TYR A 105 -16.50 2.68 16.90
N LEU A 106 -15.72 3.71 16.56
CA LEU A 106 -15.60 4.24 15.20
C LEU A 106 -14.24 4.01 14.52
N ASP A 107 -13.19 3.65 15.28
CA ASP A 107 -11.90 3.33 14.66
C ASP A 107 -11.85 1.85 14.28
N LYS A 108 -12.05 1.55 12.98
CA LYS A 108 -11.95 0.20 12.41
C LYS A 108 -10.58 -0.46 12.58
N ARG A 109 -9.57 0.28 13.05
CA ARG A 109 -8.20 -0.19 13.31
C ARG A 109 -7.85 -0.22 14.79
N ALA A 110 -8.77 0.09 15.70
CA ALA A 110 -8.49 0.03 17.14
C ALA A 110 -8.12 -1.40 17.60
N PHE A 111 -8.58 -2.43 16.88
CA PHE A 111 -8.17 -3.82 17.15
C PHE A 111 -6.67 -4.05 17.03
N GLN A 112 -5.94 -3.28 16.20
CA GLN A 112 -4.49 -3.44 16.02
C GLN A 112 -3.75 -3.04 17.30
N ILE A 113 -4.10 -1.89 17.88
CA ILE A 113 -3.56 -1.41 19.15
C ILE A 113 -3.92 -2.36 20.28
N TRP A 114 -5.17 -2.83 20.29
CA TRP A 114 -5.62 -3.84 21.25
C TRP A 114 -4.78 -5.12 21.13
N ALA A 115 -4.53 -5.60 19.91
CA ALA A 115 -3.81 -6.83 19.69
C ALA A 115 -2.34 -6.76 20.10
N VAL A 116 -1.68 -5.62 19.85
CA VAL A 116 -0.32 -5.37 20.34
C VAL A 116 -0.28 -5.40 21.87
N LYS A 117 -1.25 -4.76 22.55
CA LYS A 117 -1.29 -4.71 24.03
C LYS A 117 -1.59 -6.05 24.68
N HIS A 118 -2.46 -6.86 24.08
CA HIS A 118 -2.99 -8.08 24.68
C HIS A 118 -2.43 -9.35 24.04
N LYS A 119 -1.41 -9.21 23.18
CA LYS A 119 -0.71 -10.31 22.50
C LYS A 119 -1.66 -11.34 21.87
N SER A 120 -2.78 -10.87 21.33
CA SER A 120 -3.80 -11.71 20.68
C SER A 120 -4.73 -10.89 19.78
N VAL A 121 -5.42 -11.52 18.85
CA VAL A 121 -6.50 -10.91 18.06
C VAL A 121 -7.83 -11.52 18.46
N ARG A 122 -8.84 -10.67 18.66
CA ARG A 122 -10.21 -11.09 18.97
C ARG A 122 -11.14 -11.11 17.75
N ALA A 123 -12.02 -12.10 17.72
CA ALA A 123 -13.09 -12.25 16.75
C ALA A 123 -14.37 -12.75 17.43
N VAL A 124 -15.54 -12.38 16.88
CA VAL A 124 -16.80 -13.05 17.21
C VAL A 124 -16.85 -14.32 16.38
N CYS A 125 -17.02 -15.48 17.01
CA CYS A 125 -17.19 -16.73 16.31
C CYS A 125 -18.41 -16.64 15.37
N PRO A 126 -18.25 -16.85 14.05
CA PRO A 126 -19.36 -16.80 13.10
C PRO A 126 -20.43 -17.87 13.34
N PHE A 127 -20.09 -18.94 14.06
CA PHE A 127 -20.95 -20.07 14.36
C PHE A 127 -21.69 -19.90 15.70
N THR A 128 -20.95 -19.58 16.77
CA THR A 128 -21.48 -19.61 18.15
C THR A 128 -21.74 -18.23 18.76
N GLY A 129 -21.25 -17.15 18.13
CA GLY A 129 -21.32 -15.79 18.69
C GLY A 129 -20.38 -15.53 19.86
N ARG A 130 -19.64 -16.53 20.35
CA ARG A 130 -18.64 -16.38 21.42
C ARG A 130 -17.47 -15.52 20.95
N ILE A 131 -16.87 -14.76 21.86
CA ILE A 131 -15.64 -14.03 21.57
C ILE A 131 -14.47 -15.00 21.69
N LEU A 132 -13.75 -15.18 20.58
CA LEU A 132 -12.54 -15.99 20.53
C LEU A 132 -11.31 -15.08 20.53
N SER A 133 -10.20 -15.61 21.02
CA SER A 133 -8.89 -14.99 20.97
C SER A 133 -7.91 -15.88 20.23
N SER A 134 -7.04 -15.32 19.41
CA SER A 134 -6.02 -16.06 18.68
C SER A 134 -4.65 -15.39 18.80
N GLY A 135 -3.62 -16.21 19.04
CA GLY A 135 -2.21 -15.82 18.91
C GLY A 135 -1.61 -16.26 17.57
N HIS A 136 -2.40 -16.83 16.65
CA HIS A 136 -1.92 -17.37 15.38
C HIS A 136 -2.14 -16.39 14.24
N SER A 137 -1.04 -16.03 13.59
CA SER A 137 -1.00 -15.12 12.43
C SER A 137 -0.20 -15.71 11.30
N LEU A 138 -0.68 -15.55 10.07
CA LEU A 138 -0.06 -16.08 8.87
C LEU A 138 0.00 -14.95 7.83
N LEU A 139 1.20 -14.48 7.51
CA LEU A 139 1.40 -13.42 6.53
C LEU A 139 1.38 -14.01 5.12
N ALA A 140 0.35 -13.72 4.33
CA ALA A 140 0.32 -14.17 2.94
C ALA A 140 1.26 -13.34 2.07
N ASN A 141 1.29 -12.03 2.27
CA ASN A 141 2.24 -11.12 1.64
C ASN A 141 2.31 -9.86 2.51
N ILE A 142 3.15 -8.88 2.15
CA ILE A 142 3.29 -7.69 2.99
C ILE A 142 1.98 -6.89 3.13
N ASN A 143 1.05 -7.00 2.19
CA ASN A 143 -0.23 -6.30 2.23
C ASN A 143 -1.30 -7.04 3.05
N THR A 144 -1.16 -8.35 3.30
CA THR A 144 -2.25 -9.20 3.80
C THR A 144 -1.81 -10.23 4.83
N ILE A 145 -2.50 -10.22 5.98
CA ILE A 145 -2.29 -11.13 7.09
C ILE A 145 -3.60 -11.81 7.51
N PHE A 146 -3.49 -13.10 7.81
CA PHE A 146 -4.59 -13.96 8.22
C PHE A 146 -4.43 -14.33 9.69
N TYR A 147 -5.47 -14.10 10.49
CA TYR A 147 -5.52 -14.55 11.88
C TYR A 147 -6.39 -15.80 11.98
N ARG A 148 -5.80 -16.91 12.41
CA ARG A 148 -6.45 -18.22 12.46
C ARG A 148 -7.26 -18.37 13.74
N PHE A 149 -8.54 -18.71 13.64
CA PHE A 149 -9.40 -19.01 14.78
C PHE A 149 -9.86 -20.46 14.72
N VAL A 150 -9.87 -21.12 15.87
CA VAL A 150 -10.40 -22.49 16.03
C VAL A 150 -11.68 -22.40 16.83
N SER A 151 -12.77 -22.90 16.26
CA SER A 151 -14.05 -23.10 16.93
C SER A 151 -14.55 -24.50 16.61
N GLU A 152 -15.84 -24.66 16.29
CA GLU A 152 -16.38 -25.90 15.70
C GLU A 152 -15.73 -26.18 14.34
N GLN A 153 -15.42 -25.11 13.61
CA GLN A 153 -14.62 -25.12 12.40
C GLN A 153 -13.53 -24.05 12.48
N ILE A 154 -12.51 -24.17 11.64
CA ILE A 154 -11.48 -23.14 11.50
C ILE A 154 -12.00 -22.04 10.60
N PHE A 155 -11.70 -20.79 10.97
CA PHE A 155 -11.92 -19.65 10.10
C PHE A 155 -10.79 -18.63 10.26
N TYR A 156 -10.65 -17.76 9.27
CA TYR A 156 -9.62 -16.72 9.27
C TYR A 156 -10.25 -15.34 9.26
N ILE A 157 -9.79 -14.45 10.13
CA ILE A 157 -10.00 -13.01 9.95
C ILE A 157 -8.87 -12.46 9.10
N ILE A 158 -9.22 -11.82 7.98
CA ILE A 158 -8.27 -11.28 7.03
C ILE A 158 -8.16 -9.78 7.22
N VAL A 159 -6.93 -9.34 7.41
CA VAL A 159 -6.55 -7.94 7.53
C VAL A 159 -5.67 -7.60 6.34
N SER A 160 -6.10 -6.62 5.55
CA SER A 160 -5.42 -6.28 4.30
C SER A 160 -5.63 -4.83 3.87
N GLY A 161 -5.04 -4.45 2.74
CA GLY A 161 -5.32 -3.20 2.07
C GLY A 161 -4.62 -2.03 2.73
N ILE A 162 -3.41 -1.73 2.23
CA ILE A 162 -2.57 -0.68 2.78
C ILE A 162 -3.25 0.69 2.81
N GLY A 163 -3.96 1.10 1.75
CA GLY A 163 -4.69 2.38 1.71
C GLY A 163 -5.79 2.51 2.77
N SER A 164 -6.28 1.40 3.30
CA SER A 164 -7.25 1.39 4.41
C SER A 164 -6.60 1.43 5.80
N GLY A 165 -5.27 1.30 5.86
CA GLY A 165 -4.49 1.13 7.09
C GLY A 165 -4.67 -0.25 7.73
N PHE A 166 -4.79 -1.31 6.93
CA PHE A 166 -4.90 -2.70 7.37
C PHE A 166 -6.10 -2.97 8.32
N LYS A 167 -7.31 -2.58 7.90
CA LYS A 167 -8.52 -2.94 8.67
C LYS A 167 -8.91 -4.41 8.40
N LYS A 168 -9.80 -4.96 9.24
CA LYS A 168 -10.45 -6.25 8.96
C LYS A 168 -11.30 -6.12 7.70
N ASN A 169 -10.98 -6.87 6.66
CA ASN A 169 -11.62 -6.75 5.34
C ASN A 169 -12.48 -7.95 4.96
N ALA A 170 -12.05 -9.15 5.34
CA ALA A 170 -12.75 -10.39 4.99
C ALA A 170 -12.65 -11.45 6.08
N ILE A 171 -13.51 -12.45 5.97
CA ILE A 171 -13.48 -13.69 6.75
C ILE A 171 -13.45 -14.84 5.76
N TYR A 172 -12.53 -15.79 5.95
CA TYR A 172 -12.39 -16.96 5.09
C TYR A 172 -12.66 -18.26 5.85
N PHE A 173 -13.48 -19.11 5.23
CA PHE A 173 -13.91 -20.43 5.69
C PHE A 173 -13.29 -21.47 4.76
N PRO A 174 -12.20 -22.13 5.19
CA PRO A 174 -11.43 -23.03 4.34
C PRO A 174 -12.20 -24.30 3.95
N ASP A 175 -13.00 -24.87 4.84
CA ASP A 175 -13.76 -26.10 4.58
C ASP A 175 -14.83 -25.91 3.49
N ASP A 176 -15.34 -24.68 3.37
CA ASP A 176 -16.37 -24.30 2.41
C ASP A 176 -15.82 -23.58 1.17
N GLU A 177 -14.49 -23.33 1.13
CA GLU A 177 -13.84 -22.44 0.16
C GLU A 177 -14.64 -21.12 -0.01
N LEU A 178 -15.01 -20.50 1.10
CA LEU A 178 -15.92 -19.35 1.14
C LEU A 178 -15.28 -18.13 1.79
N ILE A 179 -15.42 -16.98 1.14
CA ILE A 179 -14.98 -15.67 1.63
C ILE A 179 -16.19 -14.75 1.79
N VAL A 180 -16.29 -14.12 2.97
CA VAL A 180 -17.24 -13.03 3.20
C VAL A 180 -16.50 -11.72 3.41
N THR A 181 -16.78 -10.72 2.57
CA THR A 181 -16.09 -9.42 2.56
C THR A 181 -17.05 -8.24 2.73
N LEU A 182 -16.52 -7.09 3.16
CA LEU A 182 -17.21 -5.80 3.09
C LEU A 182 -17.16 -5.16 1.69
N GLY A 183 -16.32 -5.65 0.78
CA GLY A 183 -16.18 -5.08 -0.57
C GLY A 183 -15.45 -3.73 -0.58
N ASP A 184 -14.25 -3.67 0.01
CA ASP A 184 -13.36 -2.51 -0.06
C ASP A 184 -12.59 -2.50 -1.40
N PRO A 185 -12.68 -1.42 -2.21
CA PRO A 185 -11.91 -1.28 -3.45
C PRO A 185 -10.39 -1.44 -3.28
N TRP A 186 -9.86 -1.05 -2.11
CA TRP A 186 -8.42 -1.14 -1.77
C TRP A 186 -8.11 -2.34 -0.88
N GLY A 187 -9.09 -3.20 -0.64
CA GLY A 187 -9.00 -4.28 0.32
C GLY A 187 -8.57 -5.61 -0.29
N PHE A 188 -8.94 -6.65 0.44
CA PHE A 188 -8.66 -8.05 0.15
C PHE A 188 -9.05 -8.46 -1.28
N GLN A 189 -8.17 -9.22 -1.94
CA GLN A 189 -8.44 -9.87 -3.23
C GLN A 189 -8.43 -11.40 -3.05
N GLN A 190 -9.31 -12.12 -3.75
CA GLN A 190 -9.47 -13.58 -3.58
C GLN A 190 -8.17 -14.35 -3.85
N GLU A 191 -7.34 -13.84 -4.76
CA GLU A 191 -6.03 -14.40 -5.13
C GLU A 191 -5.04 -14.43 -3.95
N GLU A 192 -5.25 -13.61 -2.92
CA GLU A 192 -4.43 -13.63 -1.71
C GLU A 192 -4.65 -14.90 -0.87
N VAL A 193 -5.75 -15.63 -1.07
CA VAL A 193 -5.91 -16.99 -0.49
C VAL A 193 -4.96 -17.97 -1.15
N ALA A 194 -4.79 -17.93 -2.48
CA ALA A 194 -3.87 -18.83 -3.17
C ALA A 194 -2.41 -18.61 -2.70
N GLU A 195 -2.04 -17.35 -2.48
CA GLU A 195 -0.76 -16.97 -1.86
C GLU A 195 -0.59 -17.61 -0.48
N LEU A 196 -1.59 -17.48 0.42
CA LEU A 196 -1.55 -18.10 1.74
C LEU A 196 -1.41 -19.63 1.64
N LYS A 197 -2.25 -20.28 0.83
CA LYS A 197 -2.24 -21.74 0.64
C LYS A 197 -0.88 -22.22 0.19
N ALA A 198 -0.28 -21.54 -0.80
CA ALA A 198 1.04 -21.85 -1.31
C ALA A 198 2.11 -21.74 -0.22
N ARG A 199 2.14 -20.65 0.55
CA ARG A 199 3.10 -20.49 1.66
C ARG A 199 2.95 -21.57 2.73
N MET A 200 1.71 -21.88 3.10
CA MET A 200 1.44 -22.87 4.14
C MET A 200 1.87 -24.27 3.72
N VAL A 201 1.61 -24.66 2.48
CA VAL A 201 1.97 -25.98 1.95
C VAL A 201 3.46 -26.09 1.66
N SER A 202 4.10 -25.04 1.16
CA SER A 202 5.56 -24.99 0.99
C SER A 202 6.33 -25.02 2.31
N ASN A 203 5.71 -24.56 3.40
CA ASN A 203 6.28 -24.60 4.75
C ASN A 203 5.47 -25.53 5.67
N PHE A 204 5.00 -26.66 5.14
CA PHE A 204 4.02 -27.52 5.81
C PHE A 204 4.45 -27.98 7.20
N GLY A 205 5.69 -28.43 7.37
CA GLY A 205 6.21 -28.87 8.68
C GLY A 205 6.16 -27.75 9.72
N LEU A 206 6.62 -26.54 9.35
CA LEU A 206 6.57 -25.36 10.22
C LEU A 206 5.12 -24.93 10.52
N CYS A 207 4.26 -24.89 9.50
CA CYS A 207 2.86 -24.51 9.66
C CYS A 207 2.10 -25.50 10.55
N ARG A 208 2.36 -26.79 10.39
CA ARG A 208 1.78 -27.85 11.22
C ARG A 208 2.21 -27.69 12.67
N SER A 209 3.51 -27.54 12.91
CA SER A 209 4.07 -27.29 14.24
C SER A 209 3.47 -26.05 14.89
N TYR A 210 3.37 -24.94 14.13
CA TYR A 210 2.82 -23.67 14.60
C TYR A 210 1.31 -23.76 14.89
N CYS A 211 0.51 -24.27 13.95
CA CYS A 211 -0.96 -24.32 14.08
C CYS A 211 -1.43 -25.28 15.18
N TYR A 212 -0.62 -26.29 15.53
CA TYR A 212 -0.95 -27.30 16.53
C TYR A 212 -0.28 -27.07 17.89
N ALA A 213 0.55 -26.05 18.05
CA ALA A 213 1.22 -25.73 19.31
C ALA A 213 0.27 -25.28 20.45
N GLY A 214 -1.05 -25.24 20.21
CA GLY A 214 -2.04 -24.70 21.13
C GLY A 214 -1.93 -23.17 21.28
N PRO A 215 -2.85 -22.52 22.01
CA PRO A 215 -2.79 -21.08 22.26
C PRO A 215 -1.54 -20.73 23.07
N ASN A 216 -0.70 -19.82 22.58
CA ASN A 216 0.39 -19.24 23.37
C ASN A 216 -0.01 -17.85 23.91
N PRO A 217 -0.42 -17.74 25.18
CA PRO A 217 -0.81 -16.44 25.78
C PRO A 217 0.38 -15.47 25.91
N MET A 218 1.61 -15.96 25.75
CA MET A 218 2.85 -15.18 25.83
C MET A 218 3.54 -15.07 24.46
N ALA A 219 2.81 -15.24 23.36
CA ALA A 219 3.37 -15.12 22.02
C ALA A 219 4.05 -13.75 21.85
N PRO A 220 5.33 -13.70 21.45
CA PRO A 220 5.98 -12.43 21.19
C PRO A 220 5.27 -11.71 20.04
N VAL A 221 5.11 -10.40 20.15
CA VAL A 221 4.43 -9.56 19.16
C VAL A 221 5.45 -9.02 18.17
N ALA A 222 5.26 -9.32 16.90
CA ALA A 222 6.01 -8.73 15.80
C ALA A 222 5.13 -7.73 15.05
N VAL A 223 5.61 -6.51 14.85
CA VAL A 223 5.00 -5.54 13.94
C VAL A 223 5.68 -5.66 12.59
N CYS A 224 4.92 -6.02 11.55
CA CYS A 224 5.46 -6.18 10.20
C CYS A 224 5.26 -4.90 9.38
N LEU A 225 6.29 -4.43 8.68
CA LEU A 225 6.30 -3.25 7.79
C LEU A 225 7.02 -3.59 6.48
N GLY A 226 6.71 -2.93 5.38
CA GLY A 226 7.53 -3.11 4.19
C GLY A 226 6.88 -2.77 2.85
N PHE A 227 6.04 -1.75 2.78
CA PHE A 227 5.53 -1.34 1.48
C PHE A 227 6.53 -0.44 0.75
N TYR A 228 6.93 -0.86 -0.45
CA TYR A 228 7.96 -0.19 -1.26
C TYR A 228 7.61 1.25 -1.66
N HIS A 229 6.32 1.58 -1.79
CA HIS A 229 5.88 2.89 -2.24
C HIS A 229 5.89 3.91 -1.08
N PHE A 230 6.78 4.91 -1.14
CA PHE A 230 6.98 5.87 -0.05
C PHE A 230 5.69 6.57 0.43
N GLY A 231 4.75 6.84 -0.49
CA GLY A 231 3.47 7.46 -0.15
C GLY A 231 2.66 6.60 0.82
N HIS A 232 2.63 5.28 0.61
CA HIS A 232 1.92 4.38 1.52
C HIS A 232 2.75 4.06 2.77
N HIS A 233 4.08 4.10 2.66
CA HIS A 233 4.96 4.00 3.81
C HIS A 233 4.69 5.14 4.82
N VAL A 234 4.69 6.40 4.39
CA VAL A 234 4.35 7.53 5.29
C VAL A 234 2.87 7.53 5.68
N TRP A 235 1.97 7.31 4.73
CA TRP A 235 0.53 7.48 4.95
C TRP A 235 -0.05 6.41 5.86
N ASN A 236 0.35 5.16 5.66
CA ASN A 236 -0.28 4.03 6.30
C ASN A 236 0.63 3.42 7.37
N GLU A 237 1.87 3.08 7.03
CA GLU A 237 2.77 2.32 7.91
C GLU A 237 3.38 3.19 9.02
N LEU A 238 4.14 4.24 8.69
CA LEU A 238 4.76 5.14 9.68
C LEU A 238 3.70 5.84 10.54
N SER A 239 2.56 6.20 9.94
CA SER A 239 1.41 6.73 10.69
C SER A 239 0.78 5.68 11.61
N GLY A 240 0.82 4.39 11.25
CA GLY A 240 0.50 3.28 12.13
C GLY A 240 1.46 3.15 13.32
N ILE A 241 2.77 3.34 13.10
CA ILE A 241 3.77 3.38 14.17
C ILE A 241 3.54 4.58 15.09
N GLN A 242 3.24 5.75 14.54
CA GLN A 242 2.88 6.92 15.34
C GLN A 242 1.64 6.65 16.21
N ARG A 243 0.66 5.85 15.75
CA ARG A 243 -0.46 5.41 16.61
C ARG A 243 0.03 4.57 17.79
N LEU A 244 1.02 3.68 17.60
CA LEU A 244 1.62 2.93 18.71
C LEU A 244 2.32 3.86 19.72
N VAL A 245 3.07 4.85 19.24
CA VAL A 245 3.70 5.89 20.08
C VAL A 245 2.63 6.61 20.91
N SER A 246 1.61 7.17 20.25
CA SER A 246 0.57 7.98 20.91
C SER A 246 -0.26 7.18 21.91
N HIS A 247 -0.41 5.86 21.73
CA HIS A 247 -1.13 4.99 22.67
C HIS A 247 -0.24 4.34 23.74
N ARG A 248 1.05 4.73 23.80
CA ARG A 248 2.09 4.15 24.66
C ARG A 248 2.17 2.62 24.52
N SER A 249 1.99 2.14 23.29
CA SER A 249 1.90 0.72 22.95
C SER A 249 3.19 0.13 22.42
N LEU A 250 4.17 0.97 22.05
CA LEU A 250 5.47 0.50 21.53
C LEU A 250 6.17 -0.48 22.47
N LYS A 251 6.06 -0.26 23.79
CA LYS A 251 6.64 -1.15 24.82
C LYS A 251 6.09 -2.58 24.82
N HIS A 252 5.00 -2.84 24.09
CA HIS A 252 4.40 -4.17 23.94
C HIS A 252 4.78 -4.84 22.61
N VAL A 253 5.56 -4.16 21.76
CA VAL A 253 6.12 -4.73 20.54
C VAL A 253 7.45 -5.37 20.90
N ASP A 254 7.55 -6.68 20.70
CA ASP A 254 8.78 -7.44 20.99
C ASP A 254 9.77 -7.33 19.81
N ARG A 255 9.26 -7.31 18.57
CA ARG A 255 10.04 -7.15 17.33
C ARG A 255 9.36 -6.29 16.28
N PHE A 256 10.16 -5.66 15.43
CA PHE A 256 9.75 -5.12 14.15
C PHE A 256 10.34 -5.99 13.05
N ILE A 257 9.51 -6.52 12.15
CA ILE A 257 9.99 -7.26 10.98
C ILE A 257 9.78 -6.38 9.76
N VAL A 258 10.86 -5.94 9.12
CA VAL A 258 10.83 -4.87 8.13
C VAL A 258 11.35 -5.38 6.79
N MET A 259 10.55 -5.21 5.73
CA MET A 259 10.93 -5.60 4.37
C MET A 259 11.46 -4.43 3.53
N ARG A 260 10.83 -3.26 3.66
CA ARG A 260 11.12 -2.06 2.88
C ARG A 260 11.02 -0.83 3.77
N GLU A 261 11.87 0.15 3.50
CA GLU A 261 11.99 1.41 4.25
C GLU A 261 12.27 2.58 3.30
N PRO A 262 11.36 2.88 2.35
CA PRO A 262 11.63 3.86 1.29
C PRO A 262 11.85 5.28 1.78
N LEU A 263 11.65 5.57 3.07
CA LEU A 263 11.89 6.88 3.71
C LEU A 263 13.00 6.83 4.78
N GLY A 264 13.78 5.76 4.79
CA GLY A 264 14.93 5.57 5.67
C GLY A 264 14.67 4.64 6.85
N PRO A 265 15.73 4.28 7.58
CA PRO A 265 15.65 3.34 8.70
C PRO A 265 14.63 3.76 9.76
N LEU A 266 13.80 2.80 10.18
CA LEU A 266 12.72 3.01 11.13
C LEU A 266 13.21 3.58 12.46
N GLU A 267 14.36 3.13 12.96
CA GLU A 267 15.01 3.61 14.18
C GLU A 267 15.48 5.08 14.06
N HIS A 268 15.74 5.58 12.85
CA HIS A 268 16.07 6.99 12.65
C HIS A 268 14.82 7.87 12.67
N ILE A 269 13.70 7.37 12.14
CA ILE A 269 12.40 8.06 12.13
C ILE A 269 11.75 8.01 13.52
N PHE A 270 11.86 6.87 14.20
CA PHE A 270 11.35 6.62 15.55
C PHE A 270 12.49 6.17 16.47
N PRO A 271 13.28 7.12 17.03
CA PRO A 271 14.38 6.81 17.96
C PRO A 271 13.95 6.04 19.22
N GLU A 272 12.66 6.02 19.53
CA GLU A 272 12.07 5.20 20.58
C GLU A 272 12.13 3.69 20.29
N ILE A 273 12.36 3.30 19.02
CA ILE A 273 12.54 1.92 18.57
C ILE A 273 14.04 1.62 18.52
N GLN A 274 14.48 0.63 19.28
CA GLN A 274 15.89 0.25 19.35
C GLN A 274 16.26 -0.61 18.14
N ALA A 275 17.38 -0.32 17.47
CA ALA A 275 17.83 -1.06 16.29
C ALA A 275 17.89 -2.58 16.50
N LYS A 276 18.30 -3.05 17.69
CA LYS A 276 18.34 -4.48 18.04
C LYS A 276 16.98 -5.18 18.07
N THR A 277 15.87 -4.44 18.01
CA THR A 277 14.49 -4.96 17.95
C THR A 277 13.96 -5.07 16.53
N ILE A 278 14.75 -4.67 15.54
CA ILE A 278 14.38 -4.64 14.12
C ILE A 278 15.09 -5.78 13.40
N ASP A 279 14.29 -6.67 12.81
CA ASP A 279 14.75 -7.75 11.94
C ASP A 279 14.39 -7.39 10.50
N ARG A 280 15.40 -7.08 9.68
CA ARG A 280 15.22 -6.76 8.26
C ARG A 280 15.22 -8.03 7.42
N LYS A 281 14.21 -8.21 6.57
CA LYS A 281 14.03 -9.38 5.71
C LYS A 281 13.91 -8.95 4.26
N ALA A 282 14.48 -9.72 3.35
CA ALA A 282 14.45 -9.39 1.93
C ALA A 282 13.10 -9.74 1.28
N THR A 283 12.40 -10.74 1.80
CA THR A 283 11.19 -11.27 1.15
C THR A 283 10.07 -11.59 2.13
N ALA A 284 8.83 -11.60 1.63
CA ALA A 284 7.67 -12.04 2.41
C ALA A 284 7.77 -13.51 2.86
N ASP A 285 8.56 -14.35 2.17
CA ASP A 285 8.79 -15.74 2.59
C ASP A 285 9.67 -15.84 3.83
N GLU A 286 10.74 -15.06 3.89
CA GLU A 286 11.57 -14.97 5.10
C GLU A 286 10.78 -14.45 6.30
N ILE A 287 9.90 -13.46 6.09
CA ILE A 287 9.00 -12.97 7.13
C ILE A 287 8.04 -14.08 7.58
N PHE A 288 7.45 -14.81 6.63
CA PHE A 288 6.53 -15.90 6.92
C PHE A 288 7.19 -16.99 7.77
N ARG A 289 8.39 -17.44 7.39
CA ARG A 289 9.16 -18.45 8.15
C ARG A 289 9.54 -17.94 9.54
N GLU A 290 10.04 -16.71 9.64
CA GLU A 290 10.40 -16.09 10.93
C GLU A 290 9.21 -16.06 11.90
N ILE A 291 8.00 -15.74 11.40
CA ILE A 291 6.77 -15.76 12.21
C ILE A 291 6.49 -17.16 12.77
N LEU A 292 6.63 -18.21 11.95
CA LEU A 292 6.36 -19.58 12.37
C LEU A 292 7.42 -20.09 13.35
N GLU A 293 8.70 -19.90 13.04
CA GLU A 293 9.84 -20.39 13.82
C GLU A 293 9.91 -19.73 15.20
N LYS A 294 9.74 -18.41 15.26
CA LYS A 294 9.74 -17.66 16.53
C LYS A 294 8.38 -17.61 17.21
N ARG A 295 7.35 -18.20 16.56
CA ARG A 295 5.97 -18.21 17.02
C ARG A 295 5.44 -16.81 17.32
N TYR A 296 5.75 -15.84 16.46
CA TYR A 296 5.26 -14.47 16.62
C TYR A 296 3.75 -14.41 16.42
N LEU A 297 3.09 -13.52 17.17
CA LEU A 297 1.88 -12.87 16.72
C LEU A 297 2.31 -11.67 15.87
N ALA A 298 2.30 -11.85 14.55
CA ALA A 298 2.55 -10.79 13.60
C ALA A 298 1.31 -9.89 13.47
N ILE A 299 1.53 -8.58 13.47
CA ILE A 299 0.49 -7.56 13.36
C ILE A 299 0.91 -6.53 12.32
N ARG A 300 -0.01 -6.24 11.40
CA ARG A 300 0.07 -5.07 10.52
C ARG A 300 -0.61 -3.89 11.21
N VAL A 301 0.18 -2.89 11.60
CA VAL A 301 -0.36 -1.63 12.15
C VAL A 301 -0.40 -0.60 11.04
N GLY A 302 -1.52 0.10 10.92
CA GLY A 302 -1.70 1.09 9.86
C GLY A 302 -2.56 2.27 10.25
N ALA A 303 -2.53 3.33 9.47
CA ALA A 303 -3.44 4.45 9.56
C ALA A 303 -3.96 4.84 8.17
N ASN A 304 -4.86 5.80 8.09
CA ASN A 304 -5.26 6.48 6.85
C ASN A 304 -5.20 8.00 7.01
N PHE A 305 -4.40 8.46 7.95
CA PHE A 305 -4.21 9.86 8.28
C PHE A 305 -2.76 10.05 8.68
N ILE A 306 -2.13 11.12 8.20
CA ILE A 306 -0.74 11.48 8.44
C ILE A 306 -0.69 12.57 9.51
N PRO A 307 -0.33 12.23 10.76
CA PRO A 307 -0.09 13.24 11.78
C PRO A 307 1.14 14.06 11.42
N ARG A 308 1.13 15.35 11.79
CA ARG A 308 2.24 16.27 11.58
C ARG A 308 3.55 15.75 12.16
N ALA A 309 3.47 15.07 13.31
CA ALA A 309 4.62 14.44 13.98
C ALA A 309 5.36 13.41 13.09
N VAL A 310 4.65 12.71 12.19
CA VAL A 310 5.29 11.76 11.26
C VAL A 310 6.09 12.52 10.20
N LEU A 311 5.50 13.58 9.62
CA LEU A 311 6.16 14.41 8.62
C LEU A 311 7.41 15.09 9.21
N GLU A 312 7.32 15.61 10.44
CA GLU A 312 8.44 16.23 11.14
C GLU A 312 9.60 15.24 11.40
N ARG A 313 9.29 13.99 11.74
CA ARG A 313 10.28 12.92 11.90
C ARG A 313 10.96 12.62 10.56
N VAL A 314 10.21 12.41 9.50
CA VAL A 314 10.76 12.12 8.16
C VAL A 314 11.60 13.29 7.64
N ASN A 315 11.12 14.53 7.78
CA ASN A 315 11.86 15.73 7.40
C ASN A 315 13.20 15.85 8.17
N ARG A 316 13.22 15.51 9.46
CA ARG A 316 14.46 15.48 10.24
C ARG A 316 15.46 14.46 9.71
N VAL A 317 14.99 13.27 9.36
CA VAL A 317 15.83 12.23 8.75
C VAL A 317 16.34 12.68 7.39
N ALA A 318 15.49 13.22 6.52
CA ALA A 318 15.88 13.72 5.20
C ALA A 318 16.98 14.78 5.30
N LYS A 319 16.79 15.79 6.15
CA LYS A 319 17.79 16.85 6.42
C LYS A 319 19.12 16.32 6.95
N ALA A 320 19.10 15.25 7.75
CA ALA A 320 20.29 14.63 8.32
C ALA A 320 21.09 13.82 7.28
N HIS A 321 20.43 13.27 6.26
CA HIS A 321 21.06 12.45 5.21
C HIS A 321 21.47 13.28 3.97
N LEU A 322 21.15 14.57 3.95
CA LEU A 322 21.52 15.46 2.87
C LEU A 322 23.04 15.70 2.84
N SER A 323 23.68 15.42 1.71
CA SER A 323 25.11 15.67 1.51
C SER A 323 25.45 17.16 1.63
N ALA A 324 26.72 17.46 1.95
CA ALA A 324 27.18 18.84 2.04
C ALA A 324 27.01 19.60 0.71
N ASP A 325 27.22 18.92 -0.41
CA ASP A 325 27.13 19.48 -1.76
C ASP A 325 25.68 19.79 -2.12
N ALA A 326 24.76 18.83 -1.89
CA ALA A 326 23.33 19.04 -2.11
C ALA A 326 22.80 20.18 -1.22
N ARG A 327 23.27 20.27 0.03
CA ARG A 327 22.93 21.37 0.93
C ARG A 327 23.40 22.72 0.39
N ARG A 328 24.62 22.82 -0.14
CA ARG A 328 25.14 24.06 -0.74
C ARG A 328 24.35 24.44 -1.99
N GLU A 329 24.06 23.48 -2.86
CA GLU A 329 23.26 23.69 -4.07
C GLU A 329 21.85 24.21 -3.74
N ILE A 330 21.14 23.56 -2.81
CA ILE A 330 19.79 23.97 -2.38
C ILE A 330 19.81 25.39 -1.78
N ASN A 331 20.79 25.68 -0.91
CA ASN A 331 20.90 26.99 -0.29
C ASN A 331 21.21 28.08 -1.32
N ALA A 332 22.11 27.81 -2.27
CA ALA A 332 22.43 28.73 -3.35
C ALA A 332 21.19 28.99 -4.23
N ALA A 333 20.47 27.93 -4.61
CA ALA A 333 19.26 28.05 -5.42
C ALA A 333 18.21 28.95 -4.76
N LYS A 334 17.96 28.74 -3.46
CA LYS A 334 17.00 29.53 -2.68
C LYS A 334 17.40 31.00 -2.52
N GLN A 335 18.70 31.30 -2.48
CA GLN A 335 19.20 32.67 -2.36
C GLN A 335 19.20 33.43 -3.69
N GLN A 336 19.45 32.72 -4.79
CA GLN A 336 19.70 33.32 -6.10
C GLN A 336 18.45 33.39 -6.98
N HIS A 337 17.43 32.58 -6.70
CA HIS A 337 16.25 32.46 -7.55
C HIS A 337 14.96 32.74 -6.81
N ARG A 338 14.09 33.53 -7.45
CA ARG A 338 12.73 33.77 -6.99
C ARG A 338 11.80 34.12 -8.16
N PRO A 339 10.66 33.41 -8.31
CA PRO A 339 10.30 32.21 -7.57
C PRO A 339 11.21 31.02 -7.96
N LEU A 340 11.42 30.11 -7.02
CA LEU A 340 11.92 28.78 -7.29
C LEU A 340 10.73 27.85 -7.54
N LEU A 341 10.47 27.55 -8.82
CA LEU A 341 9.32 26.79 -9.29
C LEU A 341 9.67 25.31 -9.42
N TRP A 342 8.90 24.45 -8.74
CA TRP A 342 8.97 23.00 -8.94
C TRP A 342 8.03 22.54 -10.06
N ILE A 343 8.52 21.68 -10.94
CA ILE A 343 7.72 21.05 -12.01
C ILE A 343 7.93 19.53 -11.95
N GLY A 344 6.84 18.80 -11.68
CA GLY A 344 6.83 17.34 -11.69
C GLY A 344 6.74 16.76 -13.10
N ILE A 345 7.64 15.86 -13.43
CA ILE A 345 7.70 15.11 -14.69
C ILE A 345 7.16 13.70 -14.46
N ARG A 346 6.34 13.22 -15.39
CA ARG A 346 5.76 11.87 -15.33
C ARG A 346 5.64 11.29 -16.73
N VAL A 347 5.97 10.01 -16.86
CA VAL A 347 5.83 9.25 -18.12
C VAL A 347 4.92 8.03 -17.95
N GLY A 348 4.50 7.45 -19.08
CA GLY A 348 3.63 6.27 -19.13
C GLY A 348 2.14 6.59 -19.00
N ASN A 349 1.60 6.43 -17.79
CA ASN A 349 0.18 6.68 -17.49
C ASN A 349 -0.03 7.98 -16.74
N ARG A 350 -1.22 8.58 -16.87
CA ARG A 350 -1.57 9.86 -16.24
C ARG A 350 -0.56 10.97 -16.53
N MET A 351 0.09 10.89 -17.68
CA MET A 351 1.05 11.90 -18.12
C MET A 351 0.37 12.99 -18.93
N TRP A 352 0.91 14.21 -18.81
CA TRP A 352 0.60 15.29 -19.73
C TRP A 352 1.31 14.99 -21.07
N ALA A 353 0.54 14.70 -22.11
CA ALA A 353 1.02 14.12 -23.36
C ALA A 353 2.04 15.02 -24.07
N ASP A 354 1.80 16.32 -24.09
CA ASP A 354 2.64 17.37 -24.68
C ASP A 354 3.47 18.14 -23.64
N GLN A 355 3.75 17.51 -22.48
CA GLN A 355 4.42 18.16 -21.33
C GLN A 355 5.68 18.95 -21.69
N ALA A 356 6.54 18.45 -22.60
CA ALA A 356 7.78 19.15 -22.93
C ALA A 356 7.52 20.51 -23.62
N GLU A 357 6.53 20.55 -24.51
CA GLU A 357 6.10 21.78 -25.18
C GLU A 357 5.40 22.72 -24.20
N GLY A 358 4.42 22.20 -23.47
CA GLY A 358 3.66 22.98 -22.51
C GLY A 358 4.50 23.57 -21.39
N ILE A 359 5.46 22.82 -20.84
CA ILE A 359 6.41 23.32 -19.84
C ILE A 359 7.29 24.42 -20.43
N ALA A 360 7.81 24.26 -21.64
CA ALA A 360 8.63 25.28 -22.27
C ALA A 360 7.83 26.58 -22.52
N CYS A 361 6.54 26.46 -22.88
CA CYS A 361 5.65 27.61 -23.07
C CYS A 361 5.35 28.31 -21.74
N LEU A 362 5.08 27.53 -20.69
CA LEU A 362 4.90 28.04 -19.34
C LEU A 362 6.12 28.85 -18.88
N ILE A 363 7.32 28.28 -18.97
CA ILE A 363 8.57 28.96 -18.57
C ILE A 363 8.79 30.23 -19.39
N SER A 364 8.55 30.17 -20.70
CA SER A 364 8.63 31.34 -21.58
C SER A 364 7.67 32.46 -21.20
N GLY A 365 6.46 32.12 -20.73
CA GLY A 365 5.49 33.10 -20.26
C GLY A 365 5.87 33.74 -18.92
N LEU A 366 6.54 32.98 -18.04
CA LEU A 366 6.92 33.45 -16.70
C LEU A 366 8.17 34.33 -16.70
N ILE A 367 9.15 34.08 -17.57
CA ILE A 367 10.48 34.70 -17.45
C ILE A 367 10.45 36.23 -17.54
N ASN A 368 9.52 36.80 -18.31
CA ASN A 368 9.39 38.26 -18.47
C ASN A 368 8.95 38.94 -17.16
N GLY A 369 8.06 38.31 -16.40
CA GLY A 369 7.61 38.82 -15.10
C GLY A 369 8.53 38.43 -13.95
N TYR A 370 9.34 37.38 -14.13
CA TYR A 370 10.21 36.81 -13.10
C TYR A 370 11.63 36.53 -13.64
N PRO A 371 12.47 37.56 -13.84
CA PRO A 371 13.82 37.38 -14.43
C PRO A 371 14.75 36.50 -13.60
N GLN A 372 14.48 36.34 -12.30
CA GLN A 372 15.22 35.46 -11.38
C GLN A 372 14.57 34.08 -11.20
N LEU A 373 13.67 33.68 -12.10
CA LEU A 373 13.03 32.37 -12.08
C LEU A 373 14.08 31.24 -12.06
N GLY A 374 13.98 30.36 -11.07
CA GLY A 374 14.68 29.08 -11.04
C GLY A 374 13.67 27.95 -11.21
N VAL A 375 14.04 26.91 -11.95
CA VAL A 375 13.15 25.75 -12.17
C VAL A 375 13.78 24.48 -11.61
N VAL A 376 13.04 23.76 -10.77
CA VAL A 376 13.40 22.45 -10.23
C VAL A 376 12.54 21.39 -10.93
N PHE A 377 13.15 20.50 -11.70
CA PHE A 377 12.46 19.33 -12.26
C PHE A 377 12.59 18.14 -11.34
N ASP A 378 11.46 17.56 -10.96
CA ASP A 378 11.36 16.33 -10.17
C ASP A 378 10.61 15.25 -10.91
N GLY A 379 10.91 13.99 -10.60
CA GLY A 379 10.26 12.82 -11.17
C GLY A 379 10.38 11.63 -10.22
N PHE A 380 10.87 10.51 -10.70
CA PHE A 380 11.23 9.37 -9.88
C PHE A 380 12.38 9.74 -8.93
N SER A 381 12.20 9.42 -7.64
CA SER A 381 13.28 9.52 -6.64
C SER A 381 13.63 8.13 -6.16
N ILE A 382 14.93 7.89 -6.00
CA ILE A 382 15.44 6.62 -5.50
C ILE A 382 15.03 6.47 -4.03
N PRO A 383 14.33 5.38 -3.65
CA PRO A 383 14.00 5.07 -2.26
C PRO A 383 15.24 5.05 -1.37
N ALA A 384 15.10 5.44 -0.10
CA ALA A 384 16.22 5.50 0.83
C ALA A 384 16.86 4.13 1.10
N ASP A 385 16.08 3.06 1.06
CA ASP A 385 16.51 1.67 1.19
C ASP A 385 17.05 1.08 -0.11
N ARG A 386 17.16 1.87 -1.19
CA ARG A 386 17.67 1.48 -2.50
C ARG A 386 18.78 2.37 -3.05
N SER A 387 19.49 3.08 -2.16
CA SER A 387 20.50 4.06 -2.57
C SER A 387 21.81 3.46 -3.08
N GLU A 388 22.01 2.14 -2.96
CA GLU A 388 23.19 1.43 -3.44
C GLU A 388 23.20 1.29 -4.97
N ALA A 389 24.40 1.33 -5.57
CA ALA A 389 24.57 1.42 -7.02
C ALA A 389 23.95 0.25 -7.82
N SER A 390 24.00 -0.97 -7.27
CA SER A 390 23.42 -2.18 -7.87
C SER A 390 21.90 -2.13 -8.01
N GLU A 391 21.22 -1.43 -7.10
CA GLU A 391 19.76 -1.35 -7.05
C GLU A 391 19.21 -0.19 -7.88
N LYS A 392 20.04 0.82 -8.19
CA LYS A 392 19.68 1.93 -9.11
C LYS A 392 19.38 1.45 -10.53
N VAL A 393 19.98 0.32 -10.94
CA VAL A 393 19.77 -0.26 -12.27
C VAL A 393 18.31 -0.61 -12.52
N GLU A 394 17.57 -1.02 -11.48
CA GLU A 394 16.13 -1.34 -11.60
C GLU A 394 15.28 -0.12 -11.97
N TYR A 395 15.75 1.10 -11.69
CA TYR A 395 15.03 2.34 -11.94
C TYR A 395 15.62 3.17 -13.08
N ALA A 396 16.67 2.69 -13.75
CA ALA A 396 17.36 3.45 -14.80
C ALA A 396 16.42 3.84 -15.94
N SER A 397 15.56 2.92 -16.41
CA SER A 397 14.66 3.20 -17.54
C SER A 397 13.68 4.34 -17.25
N ILE A 398 13.03 4.34 -16.08
CA ILE A 398 12.09 5.41 -15.72
C ILE A 398 12.81 6.75 -15.53
N ILE A 399 14.01 6.74 -14.92
CA ILE A 399 14.85 7.92 -14.74
C ILE A 399 15.26 8.50 -16.10
N ASP A 400 15.67 7.65 -17.05
CA ASP A 400 16.10 8.06 -18.38
C ASP A 400 14.93 8.61 -19.21
N GLU A 401 13.76 7.97 -19.16
CA GLU A 401 12.55 8.45 -19.85
C GLU A 401 12.11 9.84 -19.35
N GLU A 402 12.13 10.07 -18.03
CA GLU A 402 11.77 11.37 -17.45
C GLU A 402 12.86 12.44 -17.73
N ASN A 403 14.14 12.06 -17.70
CA ASN A 403 15.23 12.96 -18.08
C ASN A 403 15.16 13.37 -19.56
N ALA A 404 14.75 12.46 -20.44
CA ALA A 404 14.53 12.78 -21.86
C ALA A 404 13.47 13.87 -22.07
N VAL A 405 12.44 13.92 -21.21
CA VAL A 405 11.45 15.02 -21.21
C VAL A 405 12.13 16.34 -20.83
N VAL A 406 12.93 16.36 -19.76
CA VAL A 406 13.65 17.59 -19.33
C VAL A 406 14.61 18.07 -20.41
N ASP A 407 15.31 17.18 -21.10
CA ASP A 407 16.19 17.54 -22.20
C ASP A 407 15.42 18.07 -23.43
N ALA A 408 14.21 17.57 -23.68
CA ALA A 408 13.32 18.14 -24.69
C ALA A 408 12.85 19.56 -24.31
N VAL A 409 12.52 19.81 -23.03
CA VAL A 409 12.23 21.16 -22.54
C VAL A 409 13.42 22.09 -22.74
N ARG A 410 14.63 21.66 -22.35
CA ARG A 410 15.86 22.44 -22.52
C ARG A 410 16.12 22.83 -23.98
N ARG A 411 15.93 21.90 -24.92
CA ARG A 411 16.04 22.20 -26.36
C ARG A 411 15.06 23.30 -26.78
N LYS A 412 13.78 23.14 -26.45
CA LYS A 412 12.73 24.11 -26.78
C LYS A 412 12.98 25.50 -26.18
N LEU A 413 13.52 25.58 -24.97
CA LEU A 413 13.89 26.86 -24.36
C LEU A 413 15.07 27.52 -25.09
N ARG A 414 16.08 26.75 -25.50
CA ARG A 414 17.18 27.27 -26.32
C ARG A 414 16.70 27.76 -27.68
N ASP A 415 15.80 27.02 -28.33
CA ASP A 415 15.21 27.42 -29.62
C ASP A 415 14.44 28.75 -29.51
N ARG A 416 13.96 29.09 -28.30
CA ARG A 416 13.29 30.36 -27.96
C ARG A 416 14.24 31.43 -27.42
N ASN A 417 15.54 31.18 -27.41
CA ASN A 417 16.58 32.05 -26.84
C ASN A 417 16.33 32.39 -25.35
N ILE A 418 15.80 31.44 -24.57
CA ILE A 418 15.54 31.59 -23.14
C ILE A 418 16.66 30.92 -22.35
N GLN A 419 17.32 31.70 -21.52
CA GLN A 419 18.30 31.22 -20.55
C GLN A 419 17.70 31.26 -19.15
N ILE A 420 17.60 30.09 -18.52
CA ILE A 420 17.14 29.94 -17.14
C ILE A 420 17.99 28.91 -16.41
N VAL A 421 18.06 29.04 -15.09
CA VAL A 421 18.70 28.03 -14.25
C VAL A 421 17.75 26.88 -14.01
N ILE A 422 18.22 25.66 -14.35
CA ILE A 422 17.45 24.42 -14.21
C ILE A 422 18.19 23.49 -13.24
N PHE A 423 17.51 23.12 -12.16
CA PHE A 423 17.93 22.08 -11.23
C PHE A 423 17.17 20.80 -11.57
N ASN A 424 17.86 19.79 -12.10
CA ASN A 424 17.26 18.49 -12.37
C ASN A 424 17.56 17.54 -11.21
N ILE A 425 16.52 17.11 -10.50
CA ILE A 425 16.63 16.22 -9.33
C ILE A 425 16.02 14.84 -9.59
N ILE A 426 15.62 14.53 -10.82
CA ILE A 426 15.17 13.20 -11.23
C ILE A 426 16.29 12.20 -10.98
N GLY A 427 15.96 11.05 -10.37
CA GLY A 427 16.93 10.02 -10.00
C GLY A 427 17.81 10.36 -8.80
N ARG A 428 17.61 11.51 -8.14
CA ARG A 428 18.21 11.76 -6.82
C ARG A 428 17.48 10.97 -5.73
N THR A 429 18.04 10.95 -4.52
CA THR A 429 17.41 10.24 -3.40
C THR A 429 16.10 10.91 -3.01
N ILE A 430 15.20 10.15 -2.39
CA ILE A 430 13.98 10.72 -1.80
C ILE A 430 14.29 11.81 -0.76
N PHE A 431 15.42 11.72 -0.06
CA PHE A 431 15.85 12.74 0.90
C PHE A 431 16.19 14.06 0.21
N ASP A 432 16.92 14.02 -0.91
CA ASP A 432 17.19 15.21 -1.72
C ASP A 432 15.88 15.86 -2.17
N ALA A 433 14.93 15.06 -2.66
CA ALA A 433 13.65 15.57 -3.15
C ALA A 433 12.79 16.20 -2.05
N ILE A 434 12.80 15.63 -0.82
CA ILE A 434 12.14 16.23 0.34
C ILE A 434 12.77 17.58 0.70
N GLU A 435 14.10 17.68 0.72
CA GLU A 435 14.79 18.93 1.06
C GLU A 435 14.61 20.02 -0.02
N TRP A 436 14.65 19.65 -1.30
CA TRP A 436 14.30 20.54 -2.40
C TRP A 436 12.84 21.02 -2.30
N ALA A 437 11.91 20.14 -1.91
CA ALA A 437 10.51 20.51 -1.71
C ALA A 437 10.34 21.58 -0.61
N HIS A 438 11.20 21.64 0.41
CA HIS A 438 11.20 22.72 1.40
C HIS A 438 11.77 24.03 0.86
N ALA A 439 12.65 23.97 -0.12
CA ALA A 439 13.34 25.13 -0.70
C ALA A 439 12.48 25.93 -1.69
N ILE A 440 11.57 25.27 -2.42
CA ILE A 440 10.74 25.90 -3.45
C ILE A 440 9.72 26.92 -2.91
N ASP A 441 9.25 27.80 -3.79
CA ASP A 441 8.19 28.78 -3.49
C ASP A 441 6.80 28.26 -3.89
N VAL A 442 6.72 27.57 -5.02
CA VAL A 442 5.49 27.07 -5.63
C VAL A 442 5.80 25.81 -6.44
N TYR A 443 4.80 24.94 -6.61
CA TYR A 443 4.94 23.75 -7.45
C TYR A 443 3.81 23.59 -8.47
N ILE A 444 4.12 22.85 -9.52
CA ILE A 444 3.19 22.29 -10.49
C ILE A 444 3.50 20.80 -10.55
N SER A 445 2.48 19.96 -10.38
CA SER A 445 2.69 18.51 -10.36
C SER A 445 1.56 17.77 -11.05
N PRO A 446 1.85 16.67 -11.76
CA PRO A 446 0.82 15.72 -12.12
C PRO A 446 0.23 15.09 -10.86
N PHE A 447 -1.03 14.70 -10.92
CA PHE A 447 -1.67 13.94 -9.85
C PHE A 447 -0.97 12.59 -9.64
N GLY A 448 -0.75 12.26 -8.37
CA GLY A 448 -0.11 11.02 -7.94
C GLY A 448 1.06 11.30 -7.01
N THR A 449 1.96 10.34 -6.91
CA THR A 449 2.97 10.30 -5.83
C THR A 449 3.97 11.45 -5.86
N ILE A 450 4.28 12.01 -7.03
CA ILE A 450 5.15 13.18 -7.18
C ILE A 450 4.65 14.36 -6.34
N GLN A 451 3.33 14.61 -6.37
CA GLN A 451 2.71 15.70 -5.62
C GLN A 451 2.85 15.54 -4.10
N HIS A 452 3.01 14.30 -3.61
CA HIS A 452 3.13 14.04 -2.17
C HIS A 452 4.44 14.60 -1.62
N LYS A 453 5.51 14.70 -2.43
CA LYS A 453 6.80 15.23 -1.98
C LYS A 453 6.66 16.68 -1.49
N VAL A 454 6.06 17.51 -2.34
CA VAL A 454 5.84 18.95 -2.11
C VAL A 454 4.61 19.24 -1.25
N GLY A 455 3.54 18.48 -1.47
CA GLY A 455 2.26 18.69 -0.80
C GLY A 455 2.23 18.14 0.62
N TRP A 456 2.88 17.01 0.89
CA TRP A 456 2.83 16.36 2.21
C TRP A 456 4.00 16.82 3.08
N PHE A 457 5.24 16.66 2.62
CA PHE A 457 6.41 16.92 3.47
C PHE A 457 6.70 18.41 3.68
N ALA A 458 6.53 19.21 2.63
CA ALA A 458 6.82 20.65 2.66
C ALA A 458 5.56 21.54 2.77
N ASN A 459 4.37 20.96 2.61
CA ASN A 459 3.08 21.65 2.68
C ASN A 459 3.07 22.98 1.88
N LYS A 460 3.62 22.92 0.66
CA LYS A 460 3.75 24.07 -0.25
C LYS A 460 2.44 24.34 -0.99
N ARG A 461 2.27 25.57 -1.48
CA ARG A 461 1.19 25.90 -2.40
C ARG A 461 1.58 25.46 -3.82
N GLY A 462 0.61 25.02 -4.61
CA GLY A 462 0.88 24.59 -5.97
C GLY A 462 -0.37 24.29 -6.78
N ILE A 463 -0.13 23.80 -7.99
CA ILE A 463 -1.16 23.42 -8.95
C ILE A 463 -1.00 21.94 -9.27
N ILE A 464 -2.13 21.22 -9.26
CA ILE A 464 -2.23 19.84 -9.71
C ILE A 464 -2.90 19.78 -11.07
N HIS A 465 -2.28 19.06 -11.99
CA HIS A 465 -2.88 18.70 -13.27
C HIS A 465 -3.09 17.20 -13.38
N SER A 466 -4.16 16.79 -14.06
CA SER A 466 -4.50 15.38 -14.27
C SER A 466 -5.51 15.24 -15.41
N ASN A 467 -5.87 13.99 -15.72
CA ASN A 467 -7.06 13.68 -16.50
C ASN A 467 -8.33 14.04 -15.72
N LEU A 468 -9.46 14.12 -16.42
CA LEU A 468 -10.75 14.55 -15.87
C LEU A 468 -11.28 13.63 -14.77
N ASN A 469 -10.85 12.36 -14.73
CA ASN A 469 -11.30 11.39 -13.73
C ASN A 469 -10.66 11.61 -12.36
N LEU A 470 -9.42 12.11 -12.32
CA LEU A 470 -8.66 12.33 -11.10
C LEU A 470 -8.61 13.81 -10.68
N LEU A 471 -8.96 14.72 -11.58
CA LEU A 471 -9.02 16.14 -11.30
C LEU A 471 -10.03 16.44 -10.18
N GLY A 472 -9.64 17.26 -9.20
CA GLY A 472 -10.50 17.64 -8.07
C GLY A 472 -10.71 16.56 -6.99
N THR A 473 -9.94 15.47 -7.01
CA THR A 473 -10.03 14.45 -5.96
C THR A 473 -9.37 14.92 -4.65
N ASP A 474 -10.19 15.34 -3.69
CA ASP A 474 -9.77 15.92 -2.40
C ASP A 474 -9.17 14.92 -1.39
N PHE A 475 -9.37 13.60 -1.57
CA PHE A 475 -9.13 12.62 -0.50
C PHE A 475 -7.67 12.60 0.00
N ILE A 476 -6.71 12.88 -0.89
CA ILE A 476 -5.28 12.95 -0.58
C ILE A 476 -5.02 14.05 0.47
N TRP A 477 -5.62 15.23 0.28
CA TRP A 477 -5.41 16.39 1.16
C TRP A 477 -6.18 16.27 2.47
N THR A 478 -7.30 15.54 2.48
CA THR A 478 -8.03 15.22 3.72
C THR A 478 -7.30 14.21 4.61
N SER A 479 -6.24 13.59 4.10
CA SER A 479 -5.51 12.54 4.78
C SER A 479 -4.33 13.04 5.60
N ILE A 480 -4.12 14.35 5.74
CA ILE A 480 -2.93 14.93 6.37
C ILE A 480 -3.34 16.01 7.37
N GLU A 481 -2.62 16.07 8.48
CA GLU A 481 -2.76 17.15 9.44
C GLU A 481 -2.25 18.49 8.87
N ASP A 482 -3.04 19.55 9.02
CA ASP A 482 -2.72 20.91 8.56
C ASP A 482 -2.43 21.02 7.04
N ALA A 483 -2.96 20.11 6.22
CA ALA A 483 -2.75 20.13 4.77
C ALA A 483 -3.21 21.44 4.13
N LYS A 484 -2.41 21.98 3.21
CA LYS A 484 -2.81 23.03 2.27
C LYS A 484 -3.25 22.37 0.97
N THR A 485 -4.54 22.48 0.66
CA THR A 485 -5.06 22.00 -0.63
C THR A 485 -4.46 22.83 -1.77
N PRO A 486 -3.88 22.19 -2.80
CA PRO A 486 -3.43 22.89 -3.99
C PRO A 486 -4.62 23.34 -4.85
N ASN A 487 -4.33 24.24 -5.78
CA ASN A 487 -5.26 24.51 -6.87
C ASN A 487 -5.19 23.34 -7.86
N TYR A 488 -6.30 23.06 -8.53
CA TYR A 488 -6.29 22.15 -9.68
C TYR A 488 -6.38 22.98 -10.95
N VAL A 489 -5.72 22.54 -12.01
CA VAL A 489 -5.92 23.12 -13.34
C VAL A 489 -7.40 23.08 -13.69
N ARG A 490 -7.90 24.09 -14.41
CA ARG A 490 -9.30 24.16 -14.81
C ARG A 490 -9.69 22.93 -15.64
N ALA A 491 -10.80 22.28 -15.27
CA ALA A 491 -11.31 21.12 -15.99
C ALA A 491 -11.59 21.44 -17.48
N SER A 492 -12.02 22.66 -17.77
CA SER A 492 -12.31 23.13 -19.13
C SER A 492 -11.07 23.22 -20.03
N SER A 493 -9.86 23.21 -19.47
CA SER A 493 -8.62 23.21 -20.24
C SER A 493 -7.96 21.83 -20.31
N VAL A 494 -8.62 20.77 -19.84
CA VAL A 494 -8.07 19.40 -19.85
C VAL A 494 -8.83 18.57 -20.87
N VAL A 495 -8.07 17.90 -21.74
CA VAL A 495 -8.62 16.91 -22.67
C VAL A 495 -7.99 15.56 -22.39
N ASP A 496 -8.82 14.57 -22.05
CA ASP A 496 -8.36 13.21 -21.83
C ASP A 496 -7.88 12.59 -23.15
N VAL A 497 -6.66 12.04 -23.10
CA VAL A 497 -6.07 11.26 -24.17
C VAL A 497 -6.09 9.79 -23.72
N PRO A 498 -6.92 8.93 -24.35
CA PRO A 498 -6.97 7.52 -24.02
C PRO A 498 -5.56 6.94 -24.01
N SER A 499 -5.16 6.32 -22.90
CA SER A 499 -3.87 5.65 -22.89
C SER A 499 -3.93 4.51 -23.90
N GLY A 500 -3.14 4.57 -24.98
CA GLY A 500 -3.02 3.50 -25.97
C GLY A 500 -2.43 2.20 -25.41
N LEU A 501 -2.36 2.04 -24.09
CA LEU A 501 -1.80 0.90 -23.39
C LEU A 501 -2.69 -0.33 -23.60
N THR A 502 -2.41 -1.06 -24.69
CA THR A 502 -2.49 -2.53 -24.74
C THR A 502 -1.30 -3.18 -24.02
N GLY A 503 -0.32 -2.38 -23.54
CA GLY A 503 0.95 -2.80 -22.97
C GLY A 503 1.15 -2.48 -21.48
N GLU A 504 2.23 -3.04 -20.95
CA GLU A 504 2.55 -3.24 -19.54
C GLU A 504 2.75 -1.95 -18.72
N THR A 505 2.28 -1.92 -17.47
CA THR A 505 2.60 -0.83 -16.53
C THR A 505 4.09 -0.84 -16.20
N ILE A 506 4.73 0.33 -16.16
CA ILE A 506 6.21 0.51 -16.00
C ILE A 506 6.79 -0.28 -14.81
N TYR A 507 6.00 -0.52 -13.76
CA TYR A 507 6.45 -1.30 -12.60
C TYR A 507 6.48 -2.82 -12.82
N LYS A 508 6.12 -3.38 -13.99
CA LYS A 508 6.07 -4.86 -14.22
C LYS A 508 7.42 -5.54 -14.08
N SER A 509 8.52 -4.84 -14.38
CA SER A 509 9.87 -5.37 -14.32
C SER A 509 10.52 -5.29 -12.94
N THR A 510 9.99 -4.49 -12.00
CA THR A 510 10.63 -4.31 -10.69
C THR A 510 10.32 -5.49 -9.75
N ASN A 511 11.35 -6.00 -9.06
CA ASN A 511 11.22 -7.09 -8.09
C ASN A 511 10.20 -6.76 -6.98
N ASP A 512 10.02 -5.46 -6.67
CA ASP A 512 9.04 -4.92 -5.73
C ASP A 512 7.61 -5.46 -5.94
N ARG A 513 7.24 -5.86 -7.18
CA ARG A 513 5.92 -6.44 -7.48
C ARG A 513 5.73 -7.86 -6.98
N ARG A 514 6.79 -8.66 -6.93
CA ARG A 514 6.70 -10.03 -6.40
C ARG A 514 6.43 -10.02 -4.89
N GLU A 515 6.76 -8.91 -4.22
CA GLU A 515 6.72 -8.79 -2.77
C GLU A 515 5.37 -8.33 -2.21
N ILE A 516 4.54 -7.70 -3.05
CA ILE A 516 3.18 -7.22 -2.68
C ILE A 516 2.06 -8.24 -2.96
N GLY A 517 2.39 -9.38 -3.57
CA GLY A 517 1.46 -10.48 -3.85
C GLY A 517 0.57 -10.28 -5.10
N THR A 518 -0.21 -11.31 -5.40
CA THR A 518 -1.07 -11.43 -6.59
C THR A 518 -2.15 -10.35 -6.72
N GLY A 519 -2.62 -9.78 -5.60
CA GLY A 519 -3.65 -8.73 -5.60
C GLY A 519 -3.23 -7.46 -6.35
N ALA A 520 -1.94 -7.11 -6.32
CA ALA A 520 -1.42 -5.99 -7.10
C ALA A 520 -1.38 -6.29 -8.61
N VAL A 521 -1.07 -7.54 -8.98
CA VAL A 521 -1.09 -8.02 -10.36
C VAL A 521 -2.52 -8.04 -10.92
N ALA A 522 -3.52 -8.34 -10.09
CA ALA A 522 -4.93 -8.25 -10.47
C ALA A 522 -5.40 -6.80 -10.67
N ALA A 523 -4.88 -5.85 -9.88
CA ALA A 523 -5.14 -4.42 -10.08
C ALA A 523 -4.56 -3.91 -11.41
N ASP A 524 -3.38 -4.40 -11.84
CA ASP A 524 -2.80 -4.07 -13.14
C ASP A 524 -3.66 -4.55 -14.33
N ARG A 525 -4.32 -5.71 -14.23
CA ARG A 525 -5.24 -6.21 -15.28
C ARG A 525 -6.44 -5.28 -15.48
N LYS A 526 -6.80 -4.48 -14.47
CA LYS A 526 -7.87 -3.49 -14.52
C LYS A 526 -7.41 -2.13 -15.05
N VAL A 527 -6.13 -1.93 -15.36
CA VAL A 527 -5.60 -0.67 -15.93
C VAL A 527 -6.06 -0.48 -17.36
N ALA A 528 -6.12 -1.56 -18.14
CA ALA A 528 -6.68 -1.53 -19.49
C ALA A 528 -8.15 -1.11 -19.42
N ARG A 529 -8.50 0.00 -20.08
CA ARG A 529 -9.84 0.61 -20.11
C ARG A 529 -10.28 1.29 -18.81
N ASN A 530 -9.41 1.47 -17.82
CA ASN A 530 -9.74 2.33 -16.69
C ASN A 530 -9.36 3.79 -17.03
N PRO A 531 -10.36 4.69 -17.16
CA PRO A 531 -10.11 6.07 -17.57
C PRO A 531 -9.30 6.88 -16.55
N GLU A 532 -9.17 6.42 -15.29
CA GLU A 532 -8.25 7.02 -14.31
C GLU A 532 -6.78 6.97 -14.77
N PHE A 533 -6.42 6.06 -15.69
CA PHE A 533 -5.07 5.91 -16.21
C PHE A 533 -4.84 6.63 -17.55
N ASN A 534 -5.85 7.29 -18.09
CA ASN A 534 -5.72 8.09 -19.30
C ASN A 534 -4.65 9.17 -19.13
N ASN A 535 -3.96 9.43 -20.23
CA ASN A 535 -3.12 10.61 -20.38
C ASN A 535 -4.03 11.81 -20.69
N TYR A 536 -3.46 13.00 -20.82
CA TYR A 536 -4.24 14.19 -21.11
C TYR A 536 -3.36 15.27 -21.73
N THR A 537 -3.98 16.22 -22.41
CA THR A 537 -3.37 17.50 -22.79
C THR A 537 -3.95 18.63 -21.93
N ILE A 538 -3.23 19.74 -21.86
CA ILE A 538 -3.72 20.97 -21.24
C ILE A 538 -3.75 22.05 -22.31
N GLU A 539 -4.93 22.59 -22.60
CA GLU A 539 -5.12 23.53 -23.70
C GLU A 539 -4.63 24.95 -23.37
N GLY A 540 -3.94 25.55 -24.33
CA GLY A 540 -3.59 26.97 -24.35
C GLY A 540 -2.67 27.42 -23.21
N ASN A 541 -2.87 28.66 -22.78
CA ASN A 541 -2.11 29.28 -21.67
C ASN A 541 -2.76 29.02 -20.31
N ALA A 542 -3.70 28.08 -20.20
CA ALA A 542 -4.50 27.91 -18.99
C ALA A 542 -3.64 27.64 -17.73
N LEU A 543 -2.65 26.77 -17.86
CA LEU A 543 -1.71 26.49 -16.77
C LEU A 543 -0.84 27.71 -16.42
N LEU A 544 -0.42 28.49 -17.41
CA LEU A 544 0.34 29.73 -17.18
C LEU A 544 -0.49 30.75 -16.41
N GLU A 545 -1.74 30.97 -16.81
CA GLU A 545 -2.68 31.85 -16.10
C GLU A 545 -2.90 31.40 -14.65
N ASP A 546 -3.11 30.11 -14.44
CA ASP A 546 -3.32 29.55 -13.09
C ASP A 546 -2.06 29.76 -12.22
N VAL A 547 -0.86 29.61 -12.79
CA VAL A 547 0.43 29.84 -12.09
C VAL A 547 0.65 31.31 -11.77
N LEU A 548 0.39 32.22 -12.71
CA LEU A 548 0.49 33.67 -12.48
C LEU A 548 -0.46 34.11 -11.37
N ALA A 549 -1.72 33.68 -11.42
CA ALA A 549 -2.69 33.95 -10.37
C ALA A 549 -2.23 33.42 -9.01
N LEU A 550 -1.63 32.22 -8.97
CA LEU A 550 -1.08 31.66 -7.74
C LEU A 550 0.11 32.46 -7.20
N LEU A 551 1.01 32.92 -8.07
CA LEU A 551 2.18 33.73 -7.69
C LEU A 551 1.77 35.11 -7.15
N GLU A 552 0.77 35.74 -7.78
CA GLU A 552 0.22 37.05 -7.39
C GLU A 552 -0.65 36.98 -6.12
N SER A 553 -1.22 35.81 -5.82
CA SER A 553 -2.06 35.65 -4.63
C SER A 553 -1.27 35.83 -3.32
N PRO A 554 -1.80 36.61 -2.34
CA PRO A 554 -1.21 36.67 -1.00
C PRO A 554 -1.26 35.29 -0.34
N ALA A 555 -0.19 34.93 0.37
CA ALA A 555 0.04 33.57 0.89
C ALA A 555 -1.01 33.05 1.91
N GLU A 556 -1.97 33.86 2.35
CA GLU A 556 -2.75 33.62 3.57
C GLU A 556 -4.20 33.11 3.41
N LYS A 557 -4.76 32.95 2.19
CA LYS A 557 -6.23 32.70 2.07
C LYS A 557 -6.71 31.24 2.10
N SER A 558 -5.88 30.20 2.17
CA SER A 558 -6.36 28.81 1.94
C SER A 558 -6.75 27.98 3.18
N THR A 559 -6.49 28.43 4.42
CA THR A 559 -6.70 27.61 5.63
C THR A 559 -8.16 27.52 6.10
N ALA A 560 -9.03 28.47 5.73
CA ALA A 560 -10.38 28.57 6.29
C ALA A 560 -11.32 27.41 5.87
N ASN A 561 -11.22 26.91 4.63
CA ASN A 561 -12.19 25.93 4.09
C ASN A 561 -12.02 24.51 4.66
N ILE A 562 -10.80 24.11 5.04
CA ILE A 562 -10.50 22.77 5.56
C ILE A 562 -10.93 22.64 7.02
N ALA A 563 -10.71 23.68 7.83
CA ALA A 563 -11.17 23.73 9.23
C ALA A 563 -12.70 23.60 9.34
N ILE A 564 -13.44 24.19 8.40
CA ILE A 564 -14.91 24.08 8.32
C ILE A 564 -15.33 22.65 7.93
N LYS A 565 -14.71 22.05 6.90
CA LYS A 565 -14.99 20.65 6.52
C LYS A 565 -14.67 19.68 7.67
N ARG A 566 -13.55 19.87 8.39
CA ARG A 566 -13.17 19.07 9.57
C ARG A 566 -14.18 19.22 10.71
N LYS A 567 -14.56 20.44 11.08
CA LYS A 567 -15.61 20.69 12.10
C LYS A 567 -16.94 20.06 11.70
N LEU A 568 -17.29 20.07 10.41
CA LEU A 568 -18.51 19.44 9.91
C LEU A 568 -18.45 17.91 10.02
N ILE A 569 -17.30 17.29 9.70
CA ILE A 569 -17.07 15.84 9.87
C ILE A 569 -17.10 15.48 11.36
N GLU A 570 -16.38 16.21 12.22
CA GLU A 570 -16.38 16.00 13.67
C GLU A 570 -17.76 16.19 14.29
N ARG A 571 -18.56 17.16 13.81
CA ARG A 571 -19.94 17.39 14.26
C ARG A 571 -20.89 16.29 13.79
N LYS A 572 -20.74 15.79 12.55
CA LYS A 572 -21.47 14.61 12.05
C LYS A 572 -21.11 13.35 12.85
N LEU A 573 -19.82 13.18 13.19
CA LEU A 573 -19.35 12.11 14.07
C LEU A 573 -19.96 12.21 15.48
N ARG A 574 -19.95 13.40 16.10
CA ARG A 574 -20.56 13.63 17.42
C ARG A 574 -22.08 13.39 17.42
N HIS A 575 -22.79 13.89 16.42
CA HIS A 575 -24.24 13.70 16.28
C HIS A 575 -24.61 12.22 16.07
N PHE A 576 -23.81 11.50 15.30
CA PHE A 576 -23.98 10.05 15.10
C PHE A 576 -23.73 9.28 16.41
N LEU A 577 -22.67 9.64 17.16
CA LEU A 577 -22.37 9.03 18.46
C LEU A 577 -23.48 9.27 19.50
N GLN A 578 -24.11 10.44 19.51
CA GLN A 578 -25.23 10.72 20.42
C GLN A 578 -26.50 9.92 20.08
N LYS A 579 -26.71 9.54 18.82
CA LYS A 579 -27.88 8.76 18.38
C LYS A 579 -27.66 7.24 18.38
N ALA A 580 -26.40 6.79 18.30
CA ALA A 580 -26.06 5.36 18.15
C ALA A 580 -25.80 4.62 19.48
N VAL A 581 -25.97 5.28 20.63
CA VAL A 581 -25.96 4.60 21.93
C VAL A 581 -27.41 4.32 22.36
N PRO A 582 -27.99 3.14 22.06
CA PRO A 582 -29.13 2.70 22.82
C PRO A 582 -28.67 2.53 24.27
N LYS A 583 -29.40 3.15 25.22
CA LYS A 583 -29.24 2.88 26.65
C LYS A 583 -29.48 1.38 26.86
N PHE A 584 -28.42 0.59 26.95
CA PHE A 584 -28.51 -0.79 27.40
C PHE A 584 -28.75 -0.75 28.90
N ASP A 585 -29.97 -1.11 29.29
CA ASP A 585 -30.31 -1.41 30.67
C ASP A 585 -29.60 -2.72 31.06
N VAL A 586 -28.74 -2.65 32.08
CA VAL A 586 -27.86 -3.75 32.52
C VAL A 586 -28.59 -4.63 33.55
N ARG A 587 -29.91 -4.51 33.71
CA ARG A 587 -30.69 -5.26 34.71
C ARG A 587 -31.16 -6.66 34.28
N GLY A 588 -30.53 -7.27 33.28
CA GLY A 588 -30.89 -8.62 32.85
C GLY A 588 -29.79 -9.31 32.05
N LEU A 589 -28.67 -9.61 32.72
CA LEU A 589 -27.67 -10.60 32.29
C LEU A 589 -27.15 -11.35 33.51
#